data_AF-A0ABD5DWI9-F1
#
_entry.id   AF-A0ABD5DWI9-F1
#
_cell.length_a   1.000
_cell.length_b   1.000
_cell.length_c   1.000
_cell.angle_alpha   90.00
_cell.angle_beta   90.00
_cell.angle_gamma   90.00
#
_symmetry.space_group_name_H-M   'P 1'
#
loop_
_entity.id
_entity.type
_entity.pdbx_description
1 polymer ?
#
loop_
_entity_poly.entity_id
_entity_poly.type
_entity_poly.pdbx_seq_one_letter_code
_entity_poly.pdbx_strand_id
1 'polypeptide(L)' 'IRQAVSEYQTLSVTVSIGVAEHHDGETVEQLFSRVDKALYAAKNDGRNRVTRMPFDSSERRRSRDGAA' A
#
# COMPACT_ATOMS: atom_id res chain seq x y z
N ILE A 1 51.37 -3.91 1.05
CA ILE A 1 50.19 -3.33 1.73
C ILE A 1 49.63 -2.20 0.87
N ARG A 2 48.49 -2.40 0.18
CA ARG A 2 47.63 -1.32 -0.31
C ARG A 2 46.18 -1.82 -0.26
N GLN A 3 45.40 -1.17 0.61
CA GLN A 3 44.00 -1.47 0.93
C GLN A 3 43.10 -1.34 -0.29
N ALA A 4 42.11 -2.23 -0.37
CA ALA A 4 40.91 -2.04 -1.16
C ALA A 4 40.10 -0.89 -0.52
N VAL A 5 39.86 0.17 -1.29
CA VAL A 5 38.86 1.19 -0.95
C VAL A 5 37.53 0.62 -1.44
N SER A 6 36.62 0.27 -0.52
CA SER A 6 35.23 -0.02 -0.90
C SER A 6 34.59 1.29 -1.30
N GLU A 7 34.44 1.53 -2.60
CA GLU A 7 33.63 2.63 -3.11
C GLU A 7 32.22 2.50 -2.56
N TYR A 8 31.72 3.54 -1.87
CA TYR A 8 30.33 3.61 -1.46
C TYR A 8 29.46 3.77 -2.71
N GLN A 9 28.97 2.65 -3.24
CA GLN A 9 28.09 2.66 -4.40
C GLN A 9 26.71 3.19 -3.98
N THR A 10 26.26 4.29 -4.60
CA THR A 10 24.93 4.84 -4.35
C THR A 10 23.87 3.93 -4.96
N LEU A 11 23.04 3.29 -4.12
CA LEU A 11 21.95 2.45 -4.58
C LEU A 11 20.75 3.32 -4.95
N SER A 12 20.35 3.27 -6.23
CA SER A 12 19.10 3.90 -6.68
C SER A 12 17.93 2.96 -6.37
N VAL A 13 17.06 3.37 -5.45
CA VAL A 13 15.84 2.65 -5.10
C VAL A 13 14.60 3.50 -5.39
N THR A 14 13.50 2.83 -5.70
CA THR A 14 12.19 3.47 -5.84
C THR A 14 11.19 2.79 -4.92
N VAL A 15 10.09 3.49 -4.62
CA VAL A 15 8.99 2.96 -3.82
C VAL A 15 7.70 2.94 -4.62
N SER A 16 6.86 1.96 -4.36
CA SER A 16 5.46 1.96 -4.80
C SER A 16 4.60 2.22 -3.58
N ILE A 17 3.55 3.02 -3.72
CA ILE A 17 2.76 3.50 -2.59
C ILE A 17 1.29 3.23 -2.88
N GLY A 18 0.62 2.58 -1.94
CA GLY A 18 -0.84 2.48 -1.91
C GLY A 18 -1.41 3.50 -0.94
N VAL A 19 -2.46 4.20 -1.33
CA VAL A 19 -3.20 5.13 -0.45
C VAL A 19 -4.69 4.84 -0.50
N ALA A 20 -5.37 5.12 0.61
CA ALA A 20 -6.82 5.08 0.68
C ALA A 20 -7.31 6.16 1.65
N GLU A 21 -8.41 6.82 1.31
CA GLU A 21 -9.09 7.75 2.19
C GLU A 21 -9.93 6.98 3.21
N HIS A 22 -9.84 7.33 4.50
CA HIS A 22 -10.69 6.75 5.53
C HIS A 22 -12.10 7.34 5.46
N HIS A 23 -13.11 6.49 5.63
CA HIS A 23 -14.51 6.94 5.63
C HIS A 23 -15.21 6.57 6.95
N ASP A 24 -16.13 7.42 7.42
CA ASP A 24 -16.84 7.23 8.68
C ASP A 24 -17.53 5.87 8.76
N GLY A 25 -17.27 5.03 9.76
CA GLY A 25 -17.89 3.70 9.85
C GLY A 25 -17.24 2.63 8.98
N GLU A 26 -16.11 2.94 8.35
CA GLU A 26 -15.15 1.95 7.88
C GLU A 26 -14.23 1.52 9.04
N THR A 27 -13.99 0.22 9.16
CA THR A 27 -13.03 -0.30 10.14
C THR A 27 -11.59 -0.08 9.68
N VAL A 28 -10.65 -0.15 10.62
CA VAL A 28 -9.22 -0.04 10.33
C VAL A 28 -8.79 -1.15 9.37
N GLU A 29 -9.29 -2.37 9.54
CA GLU A 29 -8.97 -3.52 8.69
C GLU A 29 -9.44 -3.32 7.25
N GLN A 30 -10.62 -2.72 7.06
CA GLN A 30 -11.15 -2.38 5.73
C GLN A 30 -10.27 -1.33 5.05
N LEU A 31 -9.90 -0.28 5.79
CA LEU A 31 -9.00 0.75 5.30
C LEU A 31 -7.63 0.15 4.90
N PHE A 32 -7.02 -0.65 5.77
CA PHE A 32 -5.73 -1.30 5.49
C PHE A 32 -5.81 -2.26 4.31
N SER A 33 -6.90 -3.01 4.18
CA SER A 33 -7.12 -3.88 3.01
C SER A 33 -7.13 -3.08 1.71
N ARG A 34 -7.76 -1.90 1.68
CA ARG A 34 -7.76 -1.02 0.50
C ARG A 34 -6.39 -0.40 0.24
N VAL A 35 -5.68 0.03 1.28
CA VAL A 35 -4.29 0.52 1.17
C VAL A 35 -3.40 -0.56 0.55
N ASP A 36 -3.48 -1.79 1.03
CA ASP A 36 -2.66 -2.90 0.53
C ASP A 36 -3.01 -3.26 -0.92
N LYS A 37 -4.31 -3.34 -1.25
CA LYS A 37 -4.77 -3.51 -2.65
C LYS A 37 -4.21 -2.41 -3.56
N ALA A 38 -4.21 -1.16 -3.11
CA ALA A 38 -3.65 -0.04 -3.86
C ALA A 38 -2.13 -0.17 -4.05
N LEU A 39 -1.41 -0.59 -3.00
CA LEU A 39 0.03 -0.82 -3.03
C LEU A 39 0.39 -1.95 -4.00
N TYR A 40 -0.36 -3.04 -3.96
CA TYR A 40 -0.16 -4.19 -4.83
C TYR A 40 -0.44 -3.83 -6.30
N ALA A 41 -1.49 -3.04 -6.55
CA ALA A 41 -1.75 -2.47 -7.87
C ALA A 41 -0.57 -1.61 -8.36
N ALA A 42 -0.05 -0.70 -7.52
CA ALA A 42 1.13 0.10 -7.87
C ALA A 42 2.35 -0.77 -8.21
N LYS A 43 2.57 -1.86 -7.47
CA LYS A 43 3.67 -2.81 -7.71
C LYS A 43 3.52 -3.56 -9.03
N ASN A 44 2.29 -3.92 -9.41
CA ASN A 44 2.02 -4.71 -10.62
C ASN A 44 1.92 -3.85 -11.88
N ASP A 45 1.50 -2.59 -11.74
CA ASP A 45 1.34 -1.63 -12.84
C ASP A 45 2.67 -0.89 -13.17
N GLY A 46 3.81 -1.54 -12.97
CA GLY A 46 5.12 -0.98 -13.34
C GLY A 46 5.88 -0.24 -12.22
N ARG A 47 5.43 -0.32 -10.96
CA ARG A 47 6.12 0.23 -9.77
C ARG A 47 6.31 1.75 -9.85
N ASN A 48 7.15 2.28 -8.95
CA ASN A 48 7.56 3.69 -8.84
C ASN A 48 6.39 4.68 -9.01
N ARG A 49 5.27 4.41 -8.33
CA ARG A 49 4.04 5.19 -8.45
C ARG A 49 3.20 5.13 -7.19
N VAL A 50 2.28 6.07 -7.12
CA VAL A 50 1.21 6.11 -6.13
C VAL A 50 -0.07 5.60 -6.79
N THR A 51 -0.80 4.73 -6.12
CA THR A 51 -2.12 4.26 -6.56
C THR A 51 -3.10 4.39 -5.40
N ARG A 52 -4.37 4.64 -5.73
CA ARG A 52 -5.46 4.73 -4.75
C ARG A 52 -6.51 3.68 -5.02
N MET A 53 -7.13 3.16 -3.96
CA MET A 53 -8.32 2.32 -4.08
C MET A 53 -9.57 3.10 -3.67
N PRO A 54 -10.63 3.10 -4.50
CA PRO A 54 -11.89 3.74 -4.13
C PRO A 54 -12.53 3.03 -2.94
N PHE A 55 -13.30 3.78 -2.16
CA PHE A 55 -14.14 3.22 -1.12
C PHE A 55 -15.44 2.71 -1.72
N ASP A 56 -15.81 1.46 -1.42
CA ASP A 56 -17.11 0.91 -1.78
C ASP A 56 -18.02 0.86 -0.55
N SER A 57 -19.09 1.68 -0.60
CA SER A 57 -20.13 1.72 0.44
C SER A 57 -20.83 0.36 0.69
N SER A 58 -20.75 -0.58 -0.25
CA SER A 58 -21.29 -1.94 -0.10
C SER A 58 -20.53 -2.77 0.94
N GLU A 59 -19.26 -2.45 1.22
CA GLU A 59 -18.41 -3.19 2.17
C GLU A 59 -18.82 -2.97 3.63
N ARG A 60 -19.50 -1.85 3.93
CA ARG A 60 -20.02 -1.54 5.28
C ARG A 60 -21.01 -2.58 5.80
N ARG A 61 -21.78 -3.20 4.90
CA ARG A 61 -22.84 -4.15 5.26
C ARG A 61 -22.25 -5.51 5.63
N ARG A 62 -21.20 -5.96 4.92
CA ARG A 62 -20.58 -7.27 5.15
C ARG A 62 -19.92 -7.42 6.53
N SER A 63 -19.49 -6.34 7.17
CA SER A 63 -18.85 -6.40 8.50
C SER A 63 -19.84 -6.43 9.67
N ARG A 64 -21.10 -6.04 9.48
CA ARG A 64 -22.12 -6.13 10.53
C ARG A 64 -22.61 -7.56 10.76
N ASP A 65 -22.54 -8.40 9.73
CA ASP A 65 -23.08 -9.77 9.76
C ASP A 65 -22.06 -10.81 10.24
N GLY A 66 -20.80 -10.41 10.52
CA GLY A 66 -19.70 -11.30 10.91
C GLY A 66 -19.33 -11.29 12.40
N ALA A 67 -20.07 -10.57 13.24
CA ALA A 67 -19.90 -10.55 14.69
C ALA A 67 -21.11 -11.21 15.37
N ALA A 68 -21.17 -12.54 15.26
CA ALA A 68 -22.05 -13.42 16.06
C ALA A 68 -21.22 -14.59 16.59
#